data_AF-A0A3M6UX76-F1
#
_entry.id   AF-A0A3M6UX76-F1
#
_cell.length_a   1.000
_cell.length_b   1.000
_cell.length_c   1.000
_cell.angle_alpha   90.00
_cell.angle_beta   90.00
_cell.angle_gamma   90.00
#
_symmetry.space_group_name_H-M   'P 1'
#
loop_
_entity.id
_entity.type
_entity.pdbx_description
1 polymer ?
#
loop_
_entity_poly.entity_id
_entity_poly.type
_entity_poly.pdbx_seq_one_letter_code
_entity_poly.pdbx_strand_id
1 'polypeptide(L)'
;GTNESQGLELEMENDDDQSSYFADDETSICQSPSTTEFSNEDECIESKWSKLSHILRGNPEFIEQLSLCLDRDMRLIHNWKHLASTLEVEVDVIKRLEQYGDFSPTFRLFDFLESWKPDLTIKELKETMLEIGRNDLLNLLTTEVVCIDSERVVDVITKPREAPSPRAGILDELALALDGRSLVLSNWYTLAIKLGVQRITCWTFERRSTENPTGKLFQYLATSCPQLTLNSLKEALDSFDRRDLMNFLKNKNLGDEVLLKDVITPGSELLEKISQELNRDDNIGVKNYVHLARKLEVPAEILRQFADVQQCRKSPTKEVLEWVAARFPETRLSDIAQALEKIQRNDAIQIISRHFPNTIGK
;
A
#
# COMPACT_ATOMS: atom_id res chain seq x y z
N GLY A 1 -14.30 19.73 54.38
CA GLY A 1 -14.90 21.06 54.56
C GLY A 1 -14.37 21.94 53.45
N THR A 2 -15.22 22.47 52.57
CA THR A 2 -15.89 23.81 52.71
C THR A 2 -14.83 24.91 52.77
N ASN A 3 -14.71 25.88 51.85
CA ASN A 3 -15.69 26.78 51.19
C ASN A 3 -14.99 27.45 49.97
N GLU A 4 -15.66 27.74 48.83
CA GLU A 4 -16.45 28.97 48.51
C GLU A 4 -15.67 30.30 48.72
N SER A 5 -15.73 31.37 47.92
CA SER A 5 -16.49 31.79 46.71
C SER A 5 -15.98 33.19 46.29
N GLN A 6 -16.60 33.77 45.22
CA GLN A 6 -16.66 35.20 44.83
C GLN A 6 -15.57 35.68 43.84
N GLY A 7 -15.82 36.21 42.64
CA GLY A 7 -17.02 36.81 42.06
C GLY A 7 -16.96 38.34 42.18
N LEU A 8 -16.85 39.07 41.06
CA LEU A 8 -17.18 40.51 40.95
C LEU A 8 -17.30 40.92 39.46
N GLU A 9 -18.55 41.19 39.05
CA GLU A 9 -18.96 42.06 37.93
C GLU A 9 -18.63 43.53 38.24
N LEU A 10 -18.50 44.35 37.18
CA LEU A 10 -18.89 45.76 37.18
C LEU A 10 -19.12 46.22 35.73
N GLU A 11 -20.40 46.41 35.41
CA GLU A 11 -20.90 47.22 34.29
C GLU A 11 -20.75 48.72 34.62
N MET A 12 -20.60 49.56 33.59
CA MET A 12 -20.99 50.96 33.63
C MET A 12 -21.32 51.48 32.22
N GLU A 13 -22.62 51.52 32.01
CA GLU A 13 -23.52 52.32 31.18
C GLU A 13 -23.17 53.80 30.80
N ASN A 14 -23.89 54.26 29.75
CA ASN A 14 -24.44 55.62 29.48
C ASN A 14 -23.55 56.66 28.76
N ASP A 15 -24.00 57.54 27.84
CA ASP A 15 -25.31 57.98 27.28
C ASP A 15 -24.97 58.72 25.95
N ASP A 16 -25.66 58.54 24.82
CA ASP A 16 -26.91 59.18 24.31
C ASP A 16 -26.83 60.59 23.68
N ASP A 17 -27.81 60.83 22.80
CA ASP A 17 -28.25 62.04 22.06
C ASP A 17 -27.53 62.44 20.75
N GLN A 18 -28.14 62.49 19.54
CA GLN A 18 -29.46 62.85 18.97
C GLN A 18 -29.41 64.13 18.11
N SER A 19 -30.23 64.09 17.04
CA SER A 19 -30.81 65.21 16.26
C SER A 19 -30.02 65.67 15.00
N SER A 20 -30.58 65.95 13.81
CA SER A 20 -31.88 65.75 13.12
C SER A 20 -31.88 66.61 11.81
N TYR A 21 -32.81 66.34 10.88
CA TYR A 21 -33.52 67.24 9.92
C TYR A 21 -33.34 67.12 8.37
N PHE A 22 -34.44 66.69 7.71
CA PHE A 22 -35.14 67.16 6.47
C PHE A 22 -34.44 67.12 5.08
N ALA A 23 -35.08 66.96 3.92
CA ALA A 23 -36.41 66.51 3.42
C ALA A 23 -36.32 66.37 1.87
N ASP A 24 -37.20 65.52 1.30
CA ASP A 24 -37.77 65.37 -0.06
C ASP A 24 -37.25 66.19 -1.27
N ASP A 25 -37.07 65.52 -2.44
CA ASP A 25 -37.76 65.91 -3.69
C ASP A 25 -37.72 64.80 -4.78
N GLU A 26 -38.80 64.75 -5.57
CA GLU A 26 -39.05 63.81 -6.67
C GLU A 26 -38.18 64.08 -7.91
N THR A 27 -37.82 63.05 -8.69
CA THR A 27 -38.12 63.00 -10.14
C THR A 27 -37.70 61.67 -10.79
N SER A 28 -38.69 61.14 -11.53
CA SER A 28 -38.66 60.09 -12.54
C SER A 28 -37.54 60.23 -13.58
N ILE A 29 -36.95 59.10 -14.02
CA ILE A 29 -36.70 58.74 -15.43
C ILE A 29 -36.41 57.23 -15.51
N CYS A 30 -37.19 56.56 -16.36
CA CYS A 30 -37.08 55.15 -16.71
C CYS A 30 -35.76 54.84 -17.44
N GLN A 31 -35.06 53.78 -17.02
CA GLN A 31 -34.20 52.99 -17.90
C GLN A 31 -34.39 51.50 -17.59
N SER A 32 -34.79 50.75 -18.62
CA SER A 32 -34.97 49.31 -18.64
C SER A 32 -33.69 48.56 -18.24
N PRO A 33 -33.75 47.46 -17.46
CA PRO A 33 -32.60 46.56 -17.38
C PRO A 33 -32.62 45.63 -18.59
N SER A 34 -31.61 45.81 -19.43
CA SER A 34 -31.18 44.89 -20.46
C SER A 34 -30.89 43.51 -19.87
N THR A 35 -31.32 42.52 -20.63
CA THR A 35 -31.03 41.10 -20.51
C THR A 35 -29.53 40.80 -20.46
N THR A 36 -29.18 39.75 -19.70
CA THR A 36 -28.01 38.86 -19.87
C THR A 36 -26.69 39.25 -19.19
N GLU A 37 -26.55 38.92 -17.89
CA GLU A 37 -25.27 38.50 -17.28
C GLU A 37 -25.56 37.50 -16.15
N PHE A 38 -25.80 36.23 -16.52
CA PHE A 38 -25.89 35.10 -15.58
C PHE A 38 -25.35 33.86 -16.31
N SER A 39 -24.03 33.78 -16.55
CA SER A 39 -23.46 32.57 -17.19
C SER A 39 -21.99 32.26 -16.92
N ASN A 40 -21.21 33.06 -16.18
CA ASN A 40 -19.74 32.82 -16.14
C ASN A 40 -19.21 32.26 -14.81
N GLU A 41 -19.93 32.37 -13.70
CA GLU A 41 -19.44 31.90 -12.39
C GLU A 41 -19.82 30.43 -12.10
N ASP A 42 -21.01 29.99 -12.51
CA ASP A 42 -21.47 28.60 -12.31
C ASP A 42 -20.72 27.60 -13.21
N GLU A 43 -20.39 27.99 -14.45
CA GLU A 43 -19.63 27.15 -15.40
C GLU A 43 -18.17 26.93 -14.94
N CYS A 44 -17.59 27.92 -14.25
CA CYS A 44 -16.26 27.85 -13.67
C CYS A 44 -16.21 26.88 -12.47
N ILE A 45 -17.25 26.89 -11.62
CA ILE A 45 -17.37 26.00 -10.47
C ILE A 45 -17.62 24.56 -10.93
N GLU A 46 -18.54 24.33 -11.87
CA GLU A 46 -18.86 22.99 -12.39
C GLU A 46 -17.65 22.33 -13.08
N SER A 47 -16.84 23.11 -13.80
CA SER A 47 -15.59 22.60 -14.40
C SER A 47 -14.56 22.15 -13.37
N LYS A 48 -14.49 22.81 -12.21
CA LYS A 48 -13.50 22.54 -11.15
C LYS A 48 -13.82 21.27 -10.36
N TRP A 49 -15.10 20.94 -10.20
CA TRP A 49 -15.57 19.71 -9.54
C TRP A 49 -15.63 18.50 -10.47
N SER A 50 -15.47 18.68 -11.79
CA SER A 50 -15.41 17.58 -12.76
C SER A 50 -14.05 16.90 -12.86
N LYS A 51 -12.96 17.61 -12.51
CA LYS A 51 -11.59 17.13 -12.67
C LYS A 51 -11.27 16.02 -11.67
N LEU A 52 -10.70 14.92 -12.16
CA LEU A 52 -10.39 13.76 -11.35
C LEU A 52 -9.48 14.11 -10.16
N SER A 53 -8.45 14.90 -10.38
CA SER A 53 -7.48 15.31 -9.33
C SER A 53 -8.14 16.02 -8.13
N HIS A 54 -9.15 16.85 -8.37
CA HIS A 54 -9.90 17.53 -7.31
C HIS A 54 -10.79 16.55 -6.54
N ILE A 55 -11.45 15.63 -7.24
CA ILE A 55 -12.29 14.60 -6.65
C ILE A 55 -11.46 13.67 -5.75
N LEU A 56 -10.30 13.21 -6.24
CA LEU A 56 -9.37 12.34 -5.50
C LEU A 56 -8.93 12.96 -4.16
N ARG A 57 -8.70 14.27 -4.14
CA ARG A 57 -8.27 14.99 -2.94
C ARG A 57 -9.43 15.25 -1.96
N GLY A 58 -10.63 15.51 -2.49
CA GLY A 58 -11.79 15.93 -1.69
C GLY A 58 -12.68 14.80 -1.18
N ASN A 59 -12.59 13.59 -1.75
CA ASN A 59 -13.61 12.54 -1.54
C ASN A 59 -12.97 11.17 -1.22
N PRO A 60 -12.38 10.99 -0.03
CA PRO A 60 -11.72 9.73 0.34
C PRO A 60 -12.68 8.54 0.40
N GLU A 61 -13.92 8.75 0.88
CA GLU A 61 -14.93 7.68 0.97
C GLU A 61 -15.34 7.14 -0.42
N PHE A 62 -15.49 8.02 -1.40
CA PHE A 62 -15.75 7.63 -2.79
C PHE A 62 -14.65 6.69 -3.32
N ILE A 63 -13.39 7.08 -3.10
CA ILE A 63 -12.24 6.29 -3.54
C ILE A 63 -12.17 4.97 -2.81
N GLU A 64 -12.39 4.94 -1.50
CA GLU A 64 -12.43 3.70 -0.74
C GLU A 64 -13.50 2.73 -1.25
N GLN A 65 -14.71 3.20 -1.51
CA GLN A 65 -15.79 2.36 -2.05
C GLN A 65 -15.46 1.84 -3.46
N LEU A 66 -14.90 2.69 -4.31
CA LEU A 66 -14.51 2.33 -5.67
C LEU A 66 -13.35 1.32 -5.67
N SER A 67 -12.37 1.51 -4.79
CA SER A 67 -11.26 0.60 -4.51
C SER A 67 -11.76 -0.77 -4.04
N LEU A 68 -12.62 -0.82 -3.03
CA LEU A 68 -13.21 -2.07 -2.53
C LEU A 68 -13.97 -2.84 -3.61
N CYS A 69 -14.51 -2.12 -4.60
CA CYS A 69 -15.25 -2.65 -5.73
C CYS A 69 -14.31 -3.23 -6.82
N LEU A 70 -13.22 -2.54 -7.16
CA LEU A 70 -12.37 -2.84 -8.32
C LEU A 70 -11.07 -3.58 -7.99
N ASP A 71 -10.57 -3.50 -6.75
CA ASP A 71 -9.33 -4.15 -6.33
C ASP A 71 -9.46 -5.66 -6.20
N ARG A 72 -10.70 -6.17 -6.11
CA ARG A 72 -10.99 -7.59 -5.97
C ARG A 72 -10.68 -8.32 -7.28
N ASP A 73 -9.75 -9.26 -7.21
CA ASP A 73 -9.44 -10.13 -8.34
C ASP A 73 -10.45 -11.29 -8.41
N MET A 74 -11.46 -11.16 -9.27
CA MET A 74 -12.47 -12.20 -9.51
C MET A 74 -12.36 -12.70 -10.96
N ARG A 75 -12.30 -14.02 -11.14
CA ARG A 75 -12.05 -14.67 -12.45
C ARG A 75 -12.97 -14.24 -13.60
N LEU A 76 -14.18 -13.80 -13.28
CA LEU A 76 -15.24 -13.53 -14.26
C LEU A 76 -15.66 -12.05 -14.30
N ILE A 77 -15.03 -11.19 -13.49
CA ILE A 77 -15.41 -9.78 -13.39
C ILE A 77 -14.16 -8.94 -13.66
N HIS A 78 -14.27 -8.03 -14.64
CA HIS A 78 -13.22 -7.08 -14.95
C HIS A 78 -12.87 -6.25 -13.71
N ASN A 79 -11.59 -6.06 -13.43
CA ASN A 79 -11.09 -5.42 -12.22
C ASN A 79 -10.26 -4.17 -12.57
N TRP A 80 -9.56 -3.62 -11.58
CA TRP A 80 -8.67 -2.47 -11.73
C TRP A 80 -7.67 -2.59 -12.91
N LYS A 81 -7.19 -3.80 -13.26
CA LYS A 81 -6.27 -4.00 -14.39
C LYS A 81 -6.92 -3.64 -15.72
N HIS A 82 -8.18 -4.02 -15.87
CA HIS A 82 -8.96 -3.75 -17.08
C HIS A 82 -9.30 -2.27 -17.18
N LEU A 83 -9.61 -1.64 -16.04
CA LEU A 83 -9.79 -0.20 -15.96
C LEU A 83 -8.50 0.53 -16.38
N ALA A 84 -7.36 0.15 -15.79
CA ALA A 84 -6.06 0.74 -16.10
C ALA A 84 -5.71 0.63 -17.59
N SER A 85 -5.88 -0.56 -18.19
CA SER A 85 -5.67 -0.76 -19.63
C SER A 85 -6.61 0.09 -20.48
N THR A 86 -7.86 0.27 -20.06
CA THR A 86 -8.86 1.09 -20.77
C THR A 86 -8.55 2.59 -20.67
N LEU A 87 -7.89 3.00 -19.59
CA LEU A 87 -7.41 4.38 -19.35
C LEU A 87 -6.01 4.62 -19.93
N GLU A 88 -5.51 3.71 -20.76
CA GLU A 88 -4.20 3.81 -21.40
C GLU A 88 -3.03 3.96 -20.40
N VAL A 89 -3.19 3.39 -19.20
CA VAL A 89 -2.11 3.31 -18.24
C VAL A 89 -1.03 2.38 -18.78
N GLU A 90 0.22 2.84 -18.70
CA GLU A 90 1.38 2.11 -19.22
C GLU A 90 1.46 0.70 -18.62
N VAL A 91 1.77 -0.31 -19.46
CA VAL A 91 1.80 -1.72 -19.04
C VAL A 91 2.73 -1.96 -17.86
N ASP A 92 3.84 -1.21 -17.81
CA ASP A 92 4.83 -1.31 -16.73
C ASP A 92 4.31 -0.73 -15.41
N VAL A 93 3.45 0.29 -15.45
CA VAL A 93 2.70 0.79 -14.29
C VAL A 93 1.70 -0.27 -13.80
N ILE A 94 0.97 -0.92 -14.72
CA ILE A 94 0.01 -1.97 -14.35
C ILE A 94 0.74 -3.16 -13.71
N LYS A 95 1.86 -3.61 -14.30
CA LYS A 95 2.72 -4.64 -13.73
C LYS A 95 3.25 -4.25 -12.36
N ARG A 96 3.67 -2.99 -12.18
CA ARG A 96 4.09 -2.45 -10.88
C ARG A 96 2.98 -2.63 -9.83
N LEU A 97 1.77 -2.18 -10.12
CA LEU A 97 0.64 -2.31 -9.20
C LEU A 97 0.20 -3.77 -8.94
N GLU A 98 0.39 -4.66 -9.93
CA GLU A 98 0.11 -6.09 -9.78
C GLU A 98 1.17 -6.78 -8.90
N GLN A 99 2.43 -6.40 -9.05
CA GLN A 99 3.56 -7.01 -8.36
C GLN A 99 3.78 -6.41 -6.97
N TYR A 100 3.40 -5.14 -6.74
CA TYR A 100 3.68 -4.37 -5.53
C TYR A 100 2.42 -3.88 -4.81
N GLY A 101 1.53 -4.78 -4.41
CA GLY A 101 0.76 -4.48 -3.21
C GLY A 101 1.76 -4.36 -2.06
N ASP A 102 2.13 -3.15 -1.63
CA ASP A 102 3.05 -2.70 -0.55
C ASP A 102 4.36 -3.46 -0.26
N PHE A 103 4.70 -4.50 -1.01
CA PHE A 103 5.69 -5.51 -0.61
C PHE A 103 6.64 -5.84 -1.76
N SER A 104 7.37 -4.84 -2.24
CA SER A 104 8.53 -5.07 -3.12
C SER A 104 9.73 -5.55 -2.30
N PRO A 105 10.26 -6.76 -2.55
CA PRO A 105 11.50 -7.19 -1.91
C PRO A 105 12.71 -6.36 -2.38
N THR A 106 12.69 -5.79 -3.59
CA THR A 106 13.73 -4.83 -4.02
C THR A 106 13.70 -3.55 -3.20
N PHE A 107 12.56 -2.90 -3.00
CA PHE A 107 12.47 -1.72 -2.13
C PHE A 107 13.00 -2.03 -0.72
N ARG A 108 12.58 -3.16 -0.13
CA ARG A 108 13.05 -3.60 1.19
C ARG A 108 14.55 -3.87 1.25
N LEU A 109 15.11 -4.43 0.18
CA LEU A 109 16.56 -4.61 0.05
C LEU A 109 17.27 -3.25 0.06
N PHE A 110 16.81 -2.29 -0.74
CA PHE A 110 17.45 -0.97 -0.83
C PHE A 110 17.29 -0.14 0.46
N ASP A 111 16.15 -0.25 1.14
CA ASP A 111 15.96 0.33 2.49
C ASP A 111 16.92 -0.30 3.51
N PHE A 112 17.12 -1.62 3.45
CA PHE A 112 18.08 -2.31 4.32
C PHE A 112 19.52 -1.89 4.02
N LEU A 113 19.88 -1.78 2.74
CA LEU A 113 21.23 -1.40 2.31
C LEU A 113 21.57 0.03 2.72
N GLU A 114 20.61 0.95 2.76
CA GLU A 114 20.81 2.30 3.29
C GLU A 114 21.42 2.25 4.70
N SER A 115 20.91 1.38 5.57
CA SER A 115 21.38 1.27 6.96
C SER A 115 22.59 0.35 7.11
N TRP A 116 22.65 -0.74 6.34
CA TRP A 116 23.65 -1.80 6.50
C TRP A 116 24.94 -1.54 5.72
N LYS A 117 24.86 -0.92 4.54
CA LYS A 117 26.01 -0.56 3.70
C LYS A 117 25.80 0.83 3.06
N PRO A 118 25.79 1.91 3.87
CA PRO A 118 25.53 3.28 3.39
C PRO A 118 26.55 3.79 2.36
N ASP A 119 27.77 3.25 2.40
CA ASP A 119 28.86 3.62 1.49
C ASP A 119 28.84 2.82 0.18
N LEU A 120 27.82 1.99 -0.06
CA LEU A 120 27.66 1.27 -1.33
C LEU A 120 27.63 2.28 -2.49
N THR A 121 28.59 2.15 -3.40
CA THR A 121 28.73 3.05 -4.55
C THR A 121 27.93 2.56 -5.75
N ILE A 122 27.59 3.50 -6.66
CA ILE A 122 26.98 3.17 -7.95
C ILE A 122 27.89 2.24 -8.76
N LYS A 123 29.22 2.41 -8.67
CA LYS A 123 30.18 1.52 -9.31
C LYS A 123 30.03 0.07 -8.84
N GLU A 124 30.05 -0.17 -7.52
CA GLU A 124 29.89 -1.51 -6.95
C GLU A 124 28.53 -2.12 -7.34
N LEU A 125 27.47 -1.31 -7.37
CA LEU A 125 26.15 -1.76 -7.81
C LEU A 125 26.16 -2.18 -9.28
N LYS A 126 26.73 -1.37 -10.18
CA LYS A 126 26.87 -1.69 -11.61
C LYS A 126 27.69 -2.96 -11.86
N GLU A 127 28.82 -3.10 -11.18
CA GLU A 127 29.66 -4.29 -11.22
C GLU A 127 28.87 -5.53 -10.75
N THR A 128 28.10 -5.39 -9.68
CA THR A 128 27.24 -6.47 -9.19
C THR A 128 26.14 -6.84 -10.18
N MET A 129 25.50 -5.86 -10.83
CA MET A 129 24.49 -6.10 -11.88
C MET A 129 25.09 -6.85 -13.06
N LEU A 130 26.30 -6.50 -13.47
CA LEU A 130 27.05 -7.20 -14.51
C LEU A 130 27.33 -8.65 -14.10
N GLU A 131 27.80 -8.88 -12.86
CA GLU A 131 28.08 -10.22 -12.36
C GLU A 131 26.85 -11.14 -12.33
N ILE A 132 25.66 -10.60 -12.04
CA ILE A 132 24.41 -11.37 -12.05
C ILE A 132 23.77 -11.46 -13.45
N GLY A 133 24.44 -10.91 -14.47
CA GLY A 133 24.00 -10.95 -15.87
C GLY A 133 22.83 -10.00 -16.20
N ARG A 134 22.56 -9.01 -15.36
CA ARG A 134 21.49 -8.01 -15.55
C ARG A 134 21.98 -6.81 -16.36
N ASN A 135 22.35 -7.08 -17.61
CA ASN A 135 22.81 -6.06 -18.55
C ASN A 135 21.73 -5.01 -18.86
N ASP A 136 20.45 -5.38 -18.77
CA ASP A 136 19.31 -4.48 -18.85
C ASP A 136 19.38 -3.38 -17.77
N LEU A 137 19.63 -3.76 -16.52
CA LEU A 137 19.75 -2.81 -15.41
C LEU A 137 21.06 -2.03 -15.44
N LEU A 138 22.14 -2.66 -15.92
CA LEU A 138 23.40 -1.95 -16.16
C LEU A 138 23.22 -0.82 -17.19
N ASN A 139 22.50 -1.09 -18.28
CA ASN A 139 22.20 -0.11 -19.32
C ASN A 139 21.29 1.01 -18.79
N LEU A 140 20.28 0.68 -17.98
CA LEU A 140 19.44 1.67 -17.30
C LEU A 140 20.30 2.66 -16.49
N LEU A 141 21.21 2.15 -15.65
CA LEU A 141 22.07 2.97 -14.78
C LEU A 141 23.17 3.74 -15.53
N THR A 142 23.57 3.27 -16.70
CA THR A 142 24.72 3.83 -17.45
C THR A 142 24.28 4.78 -18.55
N THR A 143 23.21 4.45 -19.26
CA THR A 143 22.82 5.09 -20.51
C THR A 143 21.55 5.92 -20.37
N GLU A 144 20.56 5.41 -19.63
CA GLU A 144 19.25 6.08 -19.53
C GLU A 144 19.22 7.13 -18.42
N VAL A 145 19.73 6.76 -17.25
CA VAL A 145 19.78 7.63 -16.06
C VAL A 145 21.12 8.33 -15.92
N VAL A 146 22.21 7.68 -16.38
CA VAL A 146 23.59 8.17 -16.33
C VAL A 146 24.04 8.47 -14.88
N CYS A 147 24.02 7.46 -14.02
CA CYS A 147 24.50 7.58 -12.64
C CYS A 147 26.04 7.64 -12.59
N ILE A 148 26.62 8.49 -11.73
CA ILE A 148 28.07 8.65 -11.60
C ILE A 148 28.61 7.58 -10.65
N ASP A 149 29.67 6.89 -11.06
CA ASP A 149 30.25 5.74 -10.36
C ASP A 149 30.66 6.02 -8.91
N SER A 150 31.13 7.23 -8.62
CA SER A 150 31.56 7.66 -7.28
C SER A 150 30.41 8.02 -6.34
N GLU A 151 29.18 8.15 -6.84
CA GLU A 151 28.02 8.48 -6.01
C GLU A 151 27.60 7.27 -5.16
N ARG A 152 26.98 7.55 -4.01
CA ARG A 152 26.41 6.52 -3.16
C ARG A 152 25.02 6.15 -3.66
N VAL A 153 24.71 4.86 -3.61
CA VAL A 153 23.39 4.33 -3.99
C VAL A 153 22.26 5.02 -3.20
N VAL A 154 22.48 5.29 -1.91
CA VAL A 154 21.48 5.96 -1.06
C VAL A 154 21.10 7.34 -1.58
N ASP A 155 22.05 8.12 -2.09
CA ASP A 155 21.82 9.51 -2.50
C ASP A 155 21.16 9.63 -3.88
N VAL A 156 21.30 8.58 -4.72
CA VAL A 156 20.84 8.60 -6.13
C VAL A 156 19.58 7.77 -6.31
N ILE A 157 19.47 6.62 -5.64
CA ILE A 157 18.42 5.63 -5.88
C ILE A 157 17.39 5.62 -4.74
N THR A 158 17.84 5.51 -3.49
CA THR A 158 16.93 5.35 -2.34
C THR A 158 16.33 6.67 -1.88
N LYS A 159 17.13 7.74 -1.79
CA LYS A 159 16.74 9.08 -1.32
C LYS A 159 17.33 10.17 -2.22
N PRO A 160 16.85 10.30 -3.46
CA PRO A 160 17.30 11.34 -4.37
C PRO A 160 17.04 12.73 -3.77
N ARG A 161 18.02 13.65 -3.92
CA ARG A 161 17.93 15.02 -3.41
C ARG A 161 16.91 15.90 -4.16
N GLU A 162 16.56 15.53 -5.38
CA GLU A 162 15.59 16.24 -6.21
C GLU A 162 14.29 15.43 -6.31
N ALA A 163 13.14 16.12 -6.25
CA ALA A 163 11.83 15.50 -6.30
C ALA A 163 11.67 14.68 -7.61
N PRO A 164 11.05 13.49 -7.56
CA PRO A 164 10.98 12.62 -8.71
C PRO A 164 10.26 13.32 -9.87
N SER A 165 10.89 13.28 -11.04
CA SER A 165 10.21 13.60 -12.31
C SER A 165 8.99 12.69 -12.50
N PRO A 166 8.08 12.97 -13.44
CA PRO A 166 6.90 12.12 -13.70
C PRO A 166 7.20 10.68 -14.15
N ARG A 167 8.46 10.35 -14.46
CA ARG A 167 8.89 8.95 -14.69
C ARG A 167 9.01 8.21 -13.37
N ALA A 168 8.68 6.92 -13.36
CA ALA A 168 8.94 6.05 -12.22
C ALA A 168 10.40 6.24 -11.77
N GLY A 169 10.64 6.32 -10.45
CA GLY A 169 11.97 6.54 -9.92
C GLY A 169 12.91 5.41 -10.34
N ILE A 170 14.23 5.63 -10.29
CA ILE A 170 15.23 4.59 -10.62
C ILE A 170 14.96 3.31 -9.81
N LEU A 171 14.58 3.46 -8.53
CA LEU A 171 14.25 2.34 -7.66
C LEU A 171 12.99 1.60 -8.11
N ASP A 172 11.99 2.29 -8.66
CA ASP A 172 10.79 1.66 -9.21
C ASP A 172 11.12 0.79 -10.43
N GLU A 173 11.97 1.28 -11.34
CA GLU A 173 12.43 0.53 -12.51
C GLU A 173 13.26 -0.71 -12.11
N LEU A 174 14.15 -0.53 -11.14
CA LEU A 174 14.91 -1.64 -10.57
C LEU A 174 13.99 -2.66 -9.93
N ALA A 175 13.00 -2.23 -9.14
CA ALA A 175 12.02 -3.11 -8.54
C ALA A 175 11.26 -3.87 -9.62
N LEU A 176 10.72 -3.17 -10.63
CA LEU A 176 9.96 -3.73 -11.75
C LEU A 176 10.69 -4.89 -12.40
N ALA A 177 12.00 -4.73 -12.58
CA ALA A 177 12.81 -5.70 -13.27
C ALA A 177 13.34 -6.81 -12.35
N LEU A 178 13.56 -6.56 -11.05
CA LEU A 178 14.18 -7.51 -10.11
C LEU A 178 13.17 -8.34 -9.31
N ASP A 179 11.96 -7.85 -9.12
CA ASP A 179 10.92 -8.56 -8.37
C ASP A 179 10.12 -9.52 -9.26
N GLY A 180 10.21 -9.34 -10.58
CA GLY A 180 9.67 -10.26 -11.56
C GLY A 180 10.24 -11.67 -11.42
N ARG A 181 9.36 -12.68 -11.49
CA ARG A 181 9.76 -14.09 -11.55
C ARG A 181 10.21 -14.43 -12.97
N SER A 182 11.51 -14.32 -13.23
CA SER A 182 12.13 -14.83 -14.46
C SER A 182 12.83 -16.16 -14.20
N LEU A 183 12.67 -17.11 -15.13
CA LEU A 183 13.42 -18.37 -15.11
C LEU A 183 14.85 -18.22 -15.64
N VAL A 184 15.14 -17.09 -16.30
CA VAL A 184 16.41 -16.87 -17.03
C VAL A 184 17.20 -15.72 -16.42
N LEU A 185 16.53 -14.68 -15.96
CA LEU A 185 17.17 -13.50 -15.39
C LEU A 185 17.29 -13.62 -13.87
N SER A 186 18.45 -13.26 -13.35
CA SER A 186 18.68 -13.09 -11.92
C SER A 186 17.71 -12.07 -11.32
N ASN A 187 17.24 -12.30 -10.10
CA ASN A 187 16.27 -11.46 -9.41
C ASN A 187 16.90 -10.71 -8.22
N TRP A 188 16.08 -9.99 -7.45
CA TRP A 188 16.49 -9.27 -6.24
C TRP A 188 17.26 -10.14 -5.24
N TYR A 189 16.91 -11.43 -5.12
CA TYR A 189 17.54 -12.34 -4.18
C TYR A 189 18.99 -12.61 -4.58
N THR A 190 19.23 -12.90 -5.86
CA THR A 190 20.60 -13.08 -6.37
C THR A 190 21.44 -11.83 -6.18
N LEU A 191 20.86 -10.65 -6.43
CA LEU A 191 21.50 -9.36 -6.16
C LEU A 191 21.88 -9.22 -4.68
N ALA A 192 20.94 -9.46 -3.76
CA ALA A 192 21.16 -9.36 -2.33
C ALA A 192 22.31 -10.26 -1.84
N ILE A 193 22.32 -11.52 -2.29
CA ILE A 193 23.40 -12.47 -1.95
C ILE A 193 24.75 -11.99 -2.46
N LYS A 194 24.80 -11.45 -3.68
CA LYS A 194 26.04 -10.92 -4.27
C LYS A 194 26.55 -9.66 -3.57
N LEU A 195 25.64 -8.83 -3.08
CA LEU A 195 25.96 -7.68 -2.22
C LEU A 195 26.38 -8.09 -0.79
N GLY A 196 26.41 -9.39 -0.48
CA GLY A 196 26.83 -9.92 0.81
C GLY A 196 25.73 -10.01 1.87
N VAL A 197 24.46 -9.78 1.49
CA VAL A 197 23.33 -9.94 2.40
C VAL A 197 23.14 -11.42 2.71
N GLN A 198 22.96 -11.76 3.99
CA GLN A 198 22.76 -13.15 4.39
C GLN A 198 21.40 -13.67 3.89
N ARG A 199 21.36 -14.96 3.53
CA ARG A 199 20.13 -15.63 3.08
C ARG A 199 18.96 -15.46 4.05
N ILE A 200 19.25 -15.53 5.35
CA ILE A 200 18.23 -15.39 6.40
C ILE A 200 17.60 -13.99 6.41
N THR A 201 18.41 -12.96 6.19
CA THR A 201 17.95 -11.57 6.07
C THR A 201 17.10 -11.39 4.81
N CYS A 202 17.49 -12.01 3.70
CA CYS A 202 16.73 -11.93 2.45
C CYS A 202 15.29 -12.43 2.60
N TRP A 203 15.04 -13.44 3.43
CA TRP A 203 13.67 -13.92 3.69
C TRP A 203 12.76 -12.86 4.33
N THR A 204 13.32 -11.86 5.01
CA THR A 204 12.53 -10.76 5.56
C THR A 204 12.02 -9.80 4.47
N PHE A 205 12.75 -9.72 3.34
CA PHE A 205 12.36 -8.91 2.19
C PHE A 205 11.27 -9.58 1.37
N GLU A 206 11.32 -10.91 1.24
CA GLU A 206 10.33 -11.73 0.54
C GLU A 206 8.95 -11.71 1.22
N ARG A 207 8.88 -11.40 2.51
CA ARG A 207 7.61 -11.37 3.25
C ARG A 207 6.66 -10.31 2.69
N ARG A 208 5.56 -10.78 2.10
CA ARG A 208 4.40 -10.01 1.64
C ARG A 208 3.51 -9.46 2.76
N SER A 209 3.95 -9.57 4.00
CA SER A 209 3.25 -9.04 5.14
C SER A 209 4.24 -8.74 6.26
N THR A 210 4.06 -7.60 6.92
CA THR A 210 4.68 -7.31 8.21
C THR A 210 4.06 -8.13 9.34
N GLU A 211 2.90 -8.75 9.09
CA GLU A 211 2.19 -9.57 10.07
C GLU A 211 2.89 -10.92 10.29
N ASN A 212 2.72 -11.45 11.49
CA ASN A 212 3.18 -12.76 11.87
C ASN A 212 1.98 -13.69 12.16
N PRO A 213 1.32 -14.27 11.15
CA PRO A 213 0.17 -15.16 11.37
C PRO A 213 0.55 -16.41 12.17
N THR A 214 1.78 -16.93 12.02
CA THR A 214 2.31 -17.98 12.90
C THR A 214 2.41 -17.51 14.35
N GLY A 215 2.85 -16.26 14.58
CA GLY A 215 2.85 -15.63 15.91
C GLY A 215 1.45 -15.54 16.52
N LYS A 216 0.46 -15.06 15.74
CA LYS A 216 -0.96 -15.02 16.15
C LYS A 216 -1.49 -16.42 16.49
N LEU A 217 -1.13 -17.43 15.68
CA LEU A 217 -1.44 -18.83 15.95
C LEU A 217 -0.88 -19.27 17.30
N PHE A 218 0.42 -19.08 17.56
CA PHE A 218 1.02 -19.50 18.84
C PHE A 218 0.48 -18.72 20.04
N GLN A 219 0.13 -17.44 19.86
CA GLN A 219 -0.56 -16.66 20.89
C GLN A 219 -1.96 -17.23 21.20
N TYR A 220 -2.72 -17.61 20.17
CA TYR A 220 -4.01 -18.29 20.33
C TYR A 220 -3.84 -19.65 21.04
N LEU A 221 -2.85 -20.45 20.64
CA LEU A 221 -2.61 -21.77 21.25
C LEU A 221 -2.20 -21.63 22.72
N ALA A 222 -1.37 -20.64 23.06
CA ALA A 222 -0.96 -20.40 24.44
C ALA A 222 -2.13 -20.04 25.36
N THR A 223 -3.18 -19.41 24.83
CA THR A 223 -4.37 -18.97 25.57
C THR A 223 -5.47 -20.02 25.58
N SER A 224 -5.77 -20.61 24.43
CA SER A 224 -6.92 -21.52 24.24
C SER A 224 -6.58 -22.98 24.47
N CYS A 225 -5.31 -23.36 24.25
CA CYS A 225 -4.81 -24.73 24.37
C CYS A 225 -3.51 -24.78 25.19
N PRO A 226 -3.50 -24.26 26.44
CA PRO A 226 -2.27 -24.05 27.22
C PRO A 226 -1.53 -25.34 27.61
N GLN A 227 -2.17 -26.50 27.42
CA GLN A 227 -1.61 -27.82 27.72
C GLN A 227 -0.92 -28.47 26.50
N LEU A 228 -0.94 -27.82 25.33
CA LEU A 228 -0.23 -28.34 24.17
C LEU A 228 1.27 -28.41 24.46
N THR A 229 1.86 -29.57 24.16
CA THR A 229 3.27 -29.84 24.38
C THR A 229 4.08 -29.69 23.10
N LEU A 230 5.41 -29.63 23.25
CA LEU A 230 6.33 -29.65 22.13
C LEU A 230 6.19 -30.92 21.29
N ASN A 231 5.84 -32.05 21.92
CA ASN A 231 5.55 -33.29 21.20
C ASN A 231 4.39 -33.13 20.21
N SER A 232 3.28 -32.53 20.65
CA SER A 232 2.12 -32.29 19.77
C SER A 232 2.47 -31.43 18.55
N LEU A 233 3.34 -30.42 18.72
CA LEU A 233 3.85 -29.62 17.62
C LEU A 233 4.73 -30.45 16.67
N LYS A 234 5.63 -31.29 17.21
CA LYS A 234 6.49 -32.18 16.43
C LYS A 234 5.66 -33.17 15.60
N GLU A 235 4.68 -33.84 16.22
CA GLU A 235 3.76 -34.75 15.53
C GLU A 235 2.96 -34.04 14.44
N ALA A 236 2.50 -32.81 14.71
CA ALA A 236 1.80 -32.03 13.71
C ALA A 236 2.70 -31.73 12.51
N LEU A 237 3.91 -31.20 12.74
CA LEU A 237 4.88 -30.89 11.67
C LEU A 237 5.32 -32.14 10.88
N ASP A 238 5.49 -33.27 11.56
CA ASP A 238 5.86 -34.55 10.94
C ASP A 238 4.75 -35.07 10.02
N SER A 239 3.48 -34.93 10.43
CA SER A 239 2.33 -35.42 9.67
C SER A 239 2.16 -34.79 8.27
N PHE A 240 2.87 -33.71 7.99
CA PHE A 240 2.90 -33.06 6.69
C PHE A 240 4.34 -32.74 6.22
N ASP A 241 5.30 -33.54 6.67
CA ASP A 241 6.68 -33.61 6.18
C ASP A 241 7.53 -32.33 6.33
N ARG A 242 7.28 -31.50 7.36
CA ARG A 242 8.15 -30.33 7.68
C ARG A 242 9.44 -30.71 8.38
N ARG A 243 10.27 -31.47 7.67
CA ARG A 243 11.56 -31.99 8.16
C ARG A 243 12.55 -30.90 8.55
N ASP A 244 12.50 -29.75 7.89
CA ASP A 244 13.31 -28.56 8.19
C ASP A 244 13.07 -28.05 9.62
N LEU A 245 11.81 -27.87 10.00
CA LEU A 245 11.43 -27.43 11.34
C LEU A 245 11.61 -28.55 12.38
N MET A 246 11.34 -29.80 12.01
CA MET A 246 11.61 -30.95 12.88
C MET A 246 13.08 -31.06 13.23
N ASN A 247 13.98 -30.90 12.28
CA ASN A 247 15.42 -30.92 12.51
C ASN A 247 15.86 -29.74 13.39
N PHE A 248 15.31 -28.54 13.14
CA PHE A 248 15.55 -27.37 13.98
C PHE A 248 15.15 -27.61 15.45
N LEU A 249 13.95 -28.15 15.68
CA LEU A 249 13.45 -28.44 17.04
C LEU A 249 14.27 -29.54 17.73
N LYS A 250 14.71 -30.57 17.00
CA LYS A 250 15.59 -31.62 17.53
C LYS A 250 16.92 -31.04 18.00
N ASN A 251 17.51 -30.13 17.22
CA ASN A 251 18.80 -29.51 17.56
C ASN A 251 18.75 -28.62 18.81
N LYS A 252 17.57 -28.17 19.23
CA LYS A 252 17.40 -27.36 20.45
C LYS A 252 17.38 -28.20 21.73
N ASN A 253 17.38 -29.53 21.65
CA ASN A 253 17.41 -30.46 22.79
C ASN A 253 16.35 -30.16 23.87
N LEU A 254 15.18 -29.68 23.47
CA LEU A 254 14.06 -29.41 24.37
C LEU A 254 13.28 -30.72 24.63
N GLY A 255 12.85 -30.92 25.88
CA GLY A 255 12.02 -32.06 26.27
C GLY A 255 10.65 -32.04 25.58
N ASP A 256 10.15 -33.22 25.25
CA ASP A 256 8.91 -33.40 24.49
C ASP A 256 7.65 -32.97 25.27
N GLU A 257 7.68 -33.11 26.59
CA GLU A 257 6.57 -32.76 27.50
C GLU A 257 6.51 -31.26 27.86
N VAL A 258 7.46 -30.46 27.37
CA VAL A 258 7.47 -29.02 27.67
C VAL A 258 6.28 -28.34 26.98
N LEU A 259 5.57 -27.48 27.71
CA LEU A 259 4.41 -26.77 27.19
C LEU A 259 4.83 -25.72 26.15
N LEU A 260 4.12 -25.66 25.02
CA LEU A 260 4.44 -24.75 23.93
C LEU A 260 4.46 -23.28 24.37
N LYS A 261 3.54 -22.89 25.26
CA LYS A 261 3.45 -21.51 25.78
C LYS A 261 4.70 -21.05 26.54
N ASP A 262 5.49 -21.98 27.07
CA ASP A 262 6.68 -21.67 27.88
C ASP A 262 7.95 -21.59 27.01
N VAL A 263 7.95 -22.23 25.84
CA VAL A 263 9.11 -22.27 24.91
C VAL A 263 8.94 -21.38 23.68
N ILE A 264 7.71 -21.23 23.17
CA ILE A 264 7.37 -20.42 22.00
C ILE A 264 6.70 -19.13 22.50
N THR A 265 7.51 -18.28 23.13
CA THR A 265 7.10 -16.98 23.64
C THR A 265 7.37 -15.86 22.62
N PRO A 266 6.65 -14.73 22.69
CA PRO A 266 6.94 -13.55 21.88
C PRO A 266 8.40 -13.11 22.00
N GLY A 267 9.07 -12.93 20.86
CA GLY A 267 10.49 -12.54 20.80
C GLY A 267 11.49 -13.67 21.01
N SER A 268 11.05 -14.93 21.18
CA SER A 268 11.99 -16.05 21.25
C SER A 268 12.54 -16.40 19.87
N GLU A 269 13.82 -16.82 19.83
CA GLU A 269 14.47 -17.33 18.61
C GLU A 269 13.67 -18.50 17.99
N LEU A 270 13.03 -19.32 18.82
CA LEU A 270 12.19 -20.43 18.39
C LEU A 270 10.99 -19.92 17.59
N LEU A 271 10.25 -18.94 18.15
CA LEU A 271 9.09 -18.38 17.49
C LEU A 271 9.48 -17.66 16.21
N GLU A 272 10.57 -16.89 16.21
CA GLU A 272 11.06 -16.21 15.02
C GLU A 272 11.37 -17.18 13.88
N LYS A 273 12.14 -18.24 14.18
CA LYS A 273 12.53 -19.22 13.18
C LYS A 273 11.33 -20.00 12.63
N ILE A 274 10.44 -20.45 13.50
CA ILE A 274 9.21 -21.16 13.10
C ILE A 274 8.32 -20.24 12.25
N SER A 275 8.18 -18.98 12.65
CA SER A 275 7.41 -17.98 11.91
C SER A 275 8.00 -17.68 10.54
N GLN A 276 9.33 -17.58 10.41
CA GLN A 276 10.01 -17.40 9.13
C GLN A 276 9.67 -18.51 8.14
N GLU A 277 9.60 -19.76 8.60
CA GLU A 277 9.40 -20.89 7.70
C GLU A 277 7.93 -21.27 7.48
N LEU A 278 7.02 -20.92 8.40
CA LEU A 278 5.58 -21.21 8.28
C LEU A 278 4.77 -20.05 7.70
N ASN A 279 5.29 -18.81 7.69
CA ASN A 279 4.61 -17.68 7.05
C ASN A 279 4.85 -17.57 5.55
N ARG A 280 5.70 -18.44 4.96
CA ARG A 280 5.98 -18.45 3.52
C ARG A 280 4.74 -18.92 2.75
N ASP A 281 4.28 -18.10 1.80
CA ASP A 281 3.10 -18.34 0.96
C ASP A 281 3.45 -18.60 -0.52
N ASP A 282 4.73 -18.46 -0.87
CA ASP A 282 5.27 -18.47 -2.22
C ASP A 282 5.71 -19.86 -2.72
N ASN A 283 6.00 -20.78 -1.81
CA ASN A 283 6.44 -22.14 -2.10
C ASN A 283 5.25 -23.07 -2.35
N ILE A 284 4.84 -23.18 -3.62
CA ILE A 284 3.80 -24.11 -4.07
C ILE A 284 4.17 -25.54 -3.63
N GLY A 285 3.35 -26.14 -2.78
CA GLY A 285 3.52 -27.50 -2.28
C GLY A 285 4.13 -27.60 -0.88
N VAL A 286 4.74 -26.54 -0.35
CA VAL A 286 5.23 -26.52 1.04
C VAL A 286 4.11 -26.14 1.99
N LYS A 287 3.91 -26.96 3.01
CA LYS A 287 2.83 -26.81 4.00
C LYS A 287 3.21 -25.74 5.02
N ASN A 288 2.31 -24.79 5.26
CA ASN A 288 2.55 -23.56 6.02
C ASN A 288 1.72 -23.49 7.31
N TYR A 289 1.65 -22.32 7.96
CA TYR A 289 0.94 -22.14 9.25
C TYR A 289 -0.54 -22.55 9.19
N VAL A 290 -1.21 -22.42 8.05
CA VAL A 290 -2.62 -22.84 7.86
C VAL A 290 -2.77 -24.35 8.05
N HIS A 291 -1.79 -25.11 7.55
CA HIS A 291 -1.79 -26.56 7.67
C HIS A 291 -1.49 -26.99 9.11
N LEU A 292 -0.54 -26.30 9.76
CA LEU A 292 -0.25 -26.52 11.16
C LEU A 292 -1.49 -26.24 12.03
N ALA A 293 -2.14 -25.09 11.84
CA ALA A 293 -3.33 -24.70 12.59
C ALA A 293 -4.45 -25.72 12.45
N ARG A 294 -4.73 -26.21 11.22
CA ARG A 294 -5.72 -27.27 10.98
C ARG A 294 -5.35 -28.57 11.66
N LYS A 295 -4.06 -28.94 11.66
CA LYS A 295 -3.59 -30.16 12.30
C LYS A 295 -3.66 -30.11 13.82
N LEU A 296 -3.52 -28.91 14.39
CA LEU A 296 -3.72 -28.60 15.80
C LEU A 296 -5.19 -28.25 16.12
N GLU A 297 -6.12 -28.58 15.23
CA GLU A 297 -7.57 -28.44 15.42
C GLU A 297 -8.04 -27.01 15.72
N VAL A 298 -7.32 -25.99 15.24
CA VAL A 298 -7.75 -24.60 15.34
C VAL A 298 -8.99 -24.38 14.47
N PRO A 299 -10.09 -23.82 15.02
CA PRO A 299 -11.31 -23.58 14.25
C PRO A 299 -11.07 -22.68 13.03
N ALA A 300 -11.72 -23.00 11.92
CA ALA A 300 -11.55 -22.28 10.65
C ALA A 300 -11.91 -20.79 10.75
N GLU A 301 -12.90 -20.43 11.56
CA GLU A 301 -13.30 -19.03 11.78
C GLU A 301 -12.19 -18.22 12.46
N ILE A 302 -11.51 -18.81 13.45
CA ILE A 302 -10.37 -18.18 14.12
C ILE A 302 -9.18 -18.08 13.17
N LEU A 303 -8.91 -19.14 12.41
CA LEU A 303 -7.83 -19.15 11.41
C LEU A 303 -8.00 -18.05 10.35
N ARG A 304 -9.24 -17.73 9.99
CA ARG A 304 -9.57 -16.63 9.07
C ARG A 304 -9.20 -15.26 9.66
N GLN A 305 -9.15 -15.11 10.97
CA GLN A 305 -8.72 -13.87 11.65
C GLN A 305 -7.18 -13.74 11.70
N PHE A 306 -6.44 -14.85 11.59
CA PHE A 306 -4.97 -14.79 11.55
C PHE A 306 -4.47 -14.24 10.20
N ALA A 307 -5.21 -14.53 9.13
CA ALA A 307 -5.01 -13.94 7.83
C ALA A 307 -5.77 -12.61 7.79
N ASP A 308 -5.09 -11.51 8.11
CA ASP A 308 -5.78 -10.23 8.04
C ASP A 308 -5.98 -9.78 6.59
N VAL A 309 -7.24 -9.49 6.26
CA VAL A 309 -7.73 -8.91 5.01
C VAL A 309 -7.42 -7.41 4.96
N GLN A 310 -7.00 -6.81 6.08
CA GLN A 310 -6.47 -5.46 6.16
C GLN A 310 -4.99 -5.40 5.78
N GLN A 311 -4.66 -5.87 4.59
CA GLN A 311 -3.49 -5.30 3.97
C GLN A 311 -3.79 -3.80 3.83
N CYS A 312 -2.92 -2.96 4.39
CA CYS A 312 -2.79 -1.54 4.01
C CYS A 312 -2.34 -1.41 2.54
N ARG A 313 -2.81 -2.32 1.66
CA ARG A 313 -2.63 -2.27 0.22
C ARG A 313 -3.06 -0.90 -0.18
N LYS A 314 -2.09 -0.09 -0.59
CA LYS A 314 -2.40 1.02 -1.47
C LYS A 314 -3.26 0.42 -2.57
N SER A 315 -4.50 0.91 -2.63
CA SER A 315 -5.47 0.36 -3.55
C SER A 315 -4.92 0.53 -4.97
N PRO A 316 -4.75 -0.56 -5.75
CA PRO A 316 -4.29 -0.42 -7.12
C PRO A 316 -5.28 0.42 -7.95
N THR A 317 -6.59 0.38 -7.65
CA THR A 317 -7.56 1.31 -8.24
C THR A 317 -7.22 2.76 -7.90
N LYS A 318 -6.94 3.07 -6.64
CA LYS A 318 -6.57 4.43 -6.22
C LYS A 318 -5.29 4.90 -6.93
N GLU A 319 -4.26 4.07 -6.96
CA GLU A 319 -3.00 4.41 -7.62
C GLU A 319 -3.15 4.61 -9.14
N VAL A 320 -3.98 3.79 -9.80
CA VAL A 320 -4.35 3.99 -11.20
C VAL A 320 -4.98 5.37 -11.41
N LEU A 321 -5.95 5.74 -10.58
CA LEU A 321 -6.64 7.02 -10.71
C LEU A 321 -5.72 8.21 -10.41
N GLU A 322 -4.85 8.10 -9.40
CA GLU A 322 -3.84 9.11 -9.09
C GLU A 322 -2.83 9.27 -10.23
N TRP A 323 -2.36 8.16 -10.80
CA TRP A 323 -1.45 8.18 -11.96
C TRP A 323 -2.10 8.84 -13.17
N VAL A 324 -3.35 8.48 -13.49
CA VAL A 324 -4.11 9.07 -14.60
C VAL A 324 -4.32 10.56 -14.37
N ALA A 325 -4.69 10.98 -13.16
CA ALA A 325 -4.87 12.39 -12.83
C ALA A 325 -3.57 13.21 -12.94
N ALA A 326 -2.42 12.60 -12.63
CA ALA A 326 -1.11 13.24 -12.76
C ALA A 326 -0.63 13.30 -14.22
N ARG A 327 -0.81 12.22 -14.99
CA ARG A 327 -0.35 12.10 -16.37
C ARG A 327 -1.23 12.87 -17.35
N PHE A 328 -2.53 12.89 -17.09
CA PHE A 328 -3.56 13.51 -17.91
C PHE A 328 -4.40 14.47 -17.02
N PRO A 329 -3.90 15.69 -16.76
CA PRO A 329 -4.53 16.63 -15.81
C PRO A 329 -5.94 17.08 -16.18
N GLU A 330 -6.32 16.91 -17.44
CA GLU A 330 -7.65 17.24 -17.95
C GLU A 330 -8.65 16.09 -17.82
N THR A 331 -8.22 14.92 -17.32
CA THR A 331 -9.11 13.78 -17.07
C THR A 331 -10.23 14.17 -16.12
N ARG A 332 -11.46 13.89 -16.53
CA ARG A 332 -12.68 14.13 -15.78
C ARG A 332 -13.25 12.83 -15.23
N LEU A 333 -14.13 12.93 -14.24
CA LEU A 333 -14.84 11.77 -13.71
C LEU A 333 -15.68 11.05 -14.78
N SER A 334 -16.19 11.78 -15.76
CA SER A 334 -16.91 11.22 -16.91
C SER A 334 -16.06 10.24 -17.73
N ASP A 335 -14.75 10.51 -17.85
CA ASP A 335 -13.84 9.64 -18.60
C ASP A 335 -13.63 8.32 -17.83
N ILE A 336 -13.57 8.39 -16.50
CA ILE A 336 -13.53 7.21 -15.62
C ILE A 336 -14.84 6.42 -15.73
N ALA A 337 -16.00 7.09 -15.70
CA ALA A 337 -17.29 6.45 -15.87
C ALA A 337 -17.41 5.74 -17.23
N GLN A 338 -16.95 6.37 -18.31
CA GLN A 338 -16.94 5.78 -19.65
C GLN A 338 -16.00 4.57 -19.72
N ALA A 339 -14.82 4.64 -19.08
CA ALA A 339 -13.92 3.49 -19.00
C ALA A 339 -14.54 2.32 -18.21
N LEU A 340 -15.23 2.61 -17.11
CA LEU A 340 -15.98 1.61 -16.33
C LEU A 340 -17.12 0.98 -17.13
N GLU A 341 -17.82 1.75 -17.95
CA GLU A 341 -18.86 1.26 -18.85
C GLU A 341 -18.28 0.33 -19.92
N LYS A 342 -17.14 0.68 -20.52
CA LYS A 342 -16.43 -0.18 -21.48
C LYS A 342 -16.04 -1.53 -20.90
N ILE A 343 -15.64 -1.58 -19.63
CA ILE A 343 -15.34 -2.84 -18.92
C ILE A 343 -16.57 -3.47 -18.25
N GLN A 344 -17.76 -2.92 -18.50
CA GLN A 344 -19.05 -3.42 -18.02
C GLN A 344 -19.18 -3.46 -16.48
N ARG A 345 -18.52 -2.54 -15.77
CA ARG A 345 -18.58 -2.42 -14.31
C ARG A 345 -19.70 -1.50 -13.84
N ASN A 346 -20.94 -1.90 -14.10
CA ASN A 346 -22.15 -1.16 -13.74
C ASN A 346 -22.26 -0.90 -12.22
N ASP A 347 -21.76 -1.83 -11.40
CA ASP A 347 -21.67 -1.69 -9.95
C ASP A 347 -20.75 -0.53 -9.52
N ALA A 348 -19.61 -0.35 -10.20
CA ALA A 348 -18.70 0.77 -9.98
C ALA A 348 -19.29 2.09 -10.49
N ILE A 349 -20.02 2.07 -11.61
CA ILE A 349 -20.76 3.24 -12.13
C ILE A 349 -21.81 3.69 -11.11
N GLN A 350 -22.54 2.76 -10.48
CA GLN A 350 -23.49 3.11 -9.42
C GLN A 350 -22.83 3.81 -8.23
N ILE A 351 -21.58 3.46 -7.89
CA ILE A 351 -20.83 4.17 -6.84
C ILE A 351 -20.59 5.62 -7.28
N ILE A 352 -20.17 5.85 -8.53
CA ILE A 352 -20.03 7.21 -9.08
C ILE A 352 -21.36 7.96 -9.03
N SER A 353 -22.47 7.36 -9.47
CA SER A 353 -23.79 8.01 -9.46
C SER A 353 -24.27 8.41 -8.06
N ARG A 354 -23.92 7.64 -7.02
CA ARG A 354 -24.30 7.96 -5.64
C ARG A 354 -23.57 9.18 -5.09
N HIS A 355 -22.27 9.29 -5.39
CA HIS A 355 -21.45 10.42 -4.93
C HIS A 355 -21.59 11.65 -5.83
N PHE A 356 -21.84 11.44 -7.12
CA PHE A 356 -21.85 12.49 -8.16
C PHE A 356 -23.02 12.30 -9.14
N PRO A 357 -24.27 12.54 -8.72
CA PRO A 357 -25.47 12.22 -9.51
C PRO A 357 -25.55 12.96 -10.86
N ASN A 358 -24.90 14.11 -10.99
CA ASN A 358 -24.92 14.94 -12.21
C ASN A 358 -23.84 14.54 -13.24
N THR A 359 -22.97 13.57 -12.95
CA THR A 359 -21.85 13.20 -13.83
C THR A 359 -22.18 12.12 -14.86
N ILE A 360 -23.29 11.41 -14.70
CA ILE A 360 -23.73 10.34 -15.60
C ILE A 360 -25.08 10.77 -16.18
N GLY A 361 -25.03 11.62 -17.20
CA GLY A 361 -26.22 12.27 -17.74
C GLY A 361 -26.01 13.08 -19.01
N LYS A 362 -25.66 12.41 -20.12
CA LYS A 362 -26.26 12.62 -21.46
C LYS A 362 -25.95 11.45 -22.38
#